data_AF-A0A2A3AFY7-F1
#
_entry.id   AF-A0A2A3AFY7-F1
#
_cell.length_a   1.000
_cell.length_b   1.000
_cell.length_c   1.000
_cell.angle_alpha   90.00
_cell.angle_beta   90.00
_cell.angle_gamma   90.00
#
_symmetry.space_group_name_H-M   'P 1'
#
loop_
_entity.id
_entity.type
_entity.pdbx_description
1 polymer ?
#
loop_
_entity_poly.entity_id
_entity_poly.type
_entity_poly.pdbx_seq_one_letter_code
_entity_poly.pdbx_strand_id
1 'polypeptide(L)'
;MCQDDSVSSENIDQQIQLYGQPLSERFGNVVAAYRITQRRLAEVLGLSAPMLSQLISGRRIKIGNPAVYERLVMLEDSVGAQDIEAVLRRVEAAQPVLSTTQIRTGISTETDAVTALATVVPSGELERALIMLGEHTPVLSKVLSMAEDMSRRTRDAQD
;
A
#
# COMPACT_ATOMS: atom_id res chain seq x y z
N MET A 1 1.68 -3.33 -39.54
CA MET A 1 1.93 -2.55 -38.29
C MET A 1 0.66 -2.55 -37.44
N CYS A 2 0.07 -3.73 -37.18
CA CYS A 2 -1.29 -3.87 -36.60
C CYS A 2 -1.31 -4.77 -35.34
N GLN A 3 -0.14 -5.23 -34.88
CA GLN A 3 -0.04 -6.18 -33.76
C GLN A 3 -0.16 -5.48 -32.40
N ASP A 4 0.24 -4.20 -32.31
CA ASP A 4 0.27 -3.46 -31.04
C ASP A 4 -1.13 -3.03 -30.56
N ASP A 5 -2.04 -2.71 -31.50
CA ASP A 5 -3.39 -2.25 -31.16
C ASP A 5 -4.26 -3.39 -30.61
N SER A 6 -4.12 -4.62 -31.13
CA SER A 6 -4.87 -5.78 -30.66
C SER A 6 -4.45 -6.21 -29.25
N VAL A 7 -3.14 -6.25 -28.98
CA VAL A 7 -2.58 -6.60 -27.67
C VAL A 7 -2.98 -5.57 -26.62
N SER A 8 -2.98 -4.28 -26.99
CA SER A 8 -3.42 -3.22 -26.10
C SER A 8 -4.91 -3.34 -25.75
N SER A 9 -5.77 -3.69 -26.72
CA SER A 9 -7.19 -3.95 -26.47
C SER A 9 -7.42 -5.11 -25.49
N GLU A 10 -6.78 -6.26 -25.70
CA GLU A 10 -6.88 -7.42 -24.80
C GLU A 10 -6.39 -7.10 -23.38
N ASN A 11 -5.35 -6.28 -23.26
CA ASN A 11 -4.83 -5.84 -21.98
C ASN A 11 -5.80 -4.91 -21.26
N ILE A 12 -6.49 -4.01 -21.99
CA ILE A 12 -7.54 -3.17 -21.43
C ILE A 12 -8.73 -4.02 -20.96
N ASP A 13 -9.13 -5.05 -21.71
CA ASP A 13 -10.17 -5.98 -21.27
C ASP A 13 -9.81 -6.68 -19.96
N GLN A 14 -8.54 -7.10 -19.81
CA GLN A 14 -8.04 -7.65 -18.54
C GLN A 14 -8.00 -6.62 -17.41
N GLN A 15 -7.70 -5.35 -17.70
CA GLN A 15 -7.82 -4.28 -16.69
C GLN A 15 -9.26 -4.13 -16.22
N ILE A 16 -10.24 -4.17 -17.15
CA ILE A 16 -11.66 -4.10 -16.81
C ILE A 16 -12.05 -5.28 -15.90
N GLN A 17 -11.61 -6.50 -16.22
CA GLN A 17 -11.88 -7.67 -15.39
C GLN A 17 -11.30 -7.55 -13.97
N LEU A 18 -10.12 -6.94 -13.82
CA LEU A 18 -9.44 -6.80 -12.52
C LEU A 18 -9.93 -5.60 -11.70
N TYR A 19 -10.27 -4.50 -12.36
CA TYR A 19 -10.47 -3.20 -11.72
C TYR A 19 -11.85 -2.58 -11.99
N GLY A 20 -12.72 -3.28 -12.71
CA GLY A 20 -14.09 -2.88 -13.07
C GLY A 20 -14.18 -1.95 -14.28
N GLN A 21 -13.13 -1.19 -14.56
CA GLN A 21 -13.07 -0.21 -15.65
C GLN A 21 -11.60 0.01 -16.09
N PRO A 22 -11.36 0.56 -17.30
CA PRO A 22 -10.01 0.83 -17.77
C PRO A 22 -9.26 1.75 -16.82
N LEU A 23 -7.99 1.44 -16.51
CA LEU A 23 -7.20 2.27 -15.60
C LEU A 23 -6.99 3.69 -16.15
N SER A 24 -6.90 3.83 -17.47
CA SER A 24 -6.83 5.14 -18.15
C SER A 24 -8.01 6.04 -17.79
N GLU A 25 -9.22 5.49 -17.73
CA GLU A 25 -10.44 6.21 -17.38
C GLU A 25 -10.43 6.60 -15.90
N ARG A 26 -10.06 5.68 -15.00
CA ARG A 26 -9.94 5.96 -13.56
C ARG A 26 -8.99 7.11 -13.27
N PHE A 27 -7.78 7.01 -13.82
CA PHE A 27 -6.76 8.04 -13.64
C PHE A 27 -7.18 9.37 -14.27
N GLY A 28 -7.85 9.33 -15.43
CA GLY A 28 -8.40 10.51 -16.09
C GLY A 28 -9.45 11.22 -15.22
N ASN A 29 -10.37 10.47 -14.62
CA ASN A 29 -11.40 11.00 -13.74
C ASN A 29 -10.80 11.67 -12.50
N VAL A 30 -9.80 11.06 -11.87
CA VAL A 30 -9.09 11.64 -10.72
C VAL A 30 -8.32 12.90 -11.11
N VAL A 31 -7.58 12.87 -12.23
CA VAL A 31 -6.87 14.06 -12.77
C VAL A 31 -7.84 15.22 -12.99
N ALA A 32 -9.01 14.95 -13.57
CA ALA A 32 -10.02 15.96 -13.83
C ALA A 32 -10.67 16.48 -12.53
N ALA A 33 -11.07 15.58 -11.62
CA ALA A 33 -11.74 15.93 -10.37
C ALA A 33 -10.87 16.79 -9.45
N TYR A 34 -9.57 16.46 -9.35
CA TYR A 34 -8.63 17.19 -8.49
C TYR A 34 -7.85 18.29 -9.22
N ARG A 35 -8.04 18.43 -10.55
CA ARG A 35 -7.33 19.39 -11.41
C ARG A 35 -5.80 19.33 -11.28
N ILE A 36 -5.26 18.12 -11.13
CA ILE A 36 -3.82 17.87 -11.00
C ILE A 36 -3.23 17.32 -12.30
N THR A 37 -1.90 17.35 -12.43
CA THR A 37 -1.22 16.71 -13.56
C THR A 37 -1.13 15.20 -13.35
N GLN A 38 -0.98 14.43 -14.44
CA GLN A 38 -0.67 12.98 -14.36
C GLN A 38 0.61 12.72 -13.56
N ARG A 39 1.60 13.61 -13.65
CA ARG A 39 2.84 13.53 -12.87
C ARG A 39 2.56 13.66 -11.37
N ARG A 40 1.73 14.63 -10.95
CA ARG A 40 1.33 14.80 -9.55
C ARG A 40 0.48 13.62 -9.07
N LEU A 41 -0.40 13.08 -9.91
CA LEU A 41 -1.12 11.85 -9.60
C LEU A 41 -0.16 10.68 -9.33
N ALA A 42 0.86 10.50 -10.18
CA ALA A 42 1.85 9.45 -9.99
C ALA A 42 2.56 9.58 -8.62
N GLU A 43 2.98 10.79 -8.24
CA GLU A 43 3.58 11.06 -6.92
C GLU A 43 2.64 10.67 -5.77
N VAL A 44 1.39 11.16 -5.80
CA VAL A 44 0.40 10.91 -4.73
C VAL A 44 0.09 9.41 -4.60
N LEU A 45 0.01 8.69 -5.73
CA LEU A 45 -0.22 7.24 -5.72
C LEU A 45 1.03 6.44 -5.31
N GLY A 46 2.23 7.02 -5.37
CA GLY A 46 3.50 6.31 -5.19
C GLY A 46 3.92 5.49 -6.40
N LEU A 47 3.55 5.93 -7.61
CA LEU A 47 3.92 5.36 -8.89
C LEU A 47 5.03 6.17 -9.58
N SER A 48 5.87 5.49 -10.35
CA SER A 48 6.73 6.20 -11.29
C SER A 48 5.91 6.68 -12.49
N ALA A 49 6.27 7.85 -13.05
CA ALA A 49 5.60 8.37 -14.25
C ALA A 49 5.63 7.40 -15.45
N PRO A 50 6.71 6.64 -15.72
CA PRO A 50 6.71 5.59 -16.75
C PRO A 50 5.70 4.47 -16.47
N MET A 51 5.58 4.04 -15.21
CA MET A 51 4.62 2.99 -14.83
C MET A 51 3.18 3.47 -15.01
N LEU A 52 2.87 4.73 -14.67
CA LEU A 52 1.56 5.32 -14.92
C LEU A 52 1.25 5.36 -16.43
N SER A 53 2.20 5.80 -17.25
CA SER A 53 2.05 5.84 -18.71
C SER A 53 1.82 4.46 -19.33
N GLN A 54 2.51 3.42 -18.84
CA GLN A 54 2.31 2.03 -19.28
C GLN A 54 0.91 1.49 -18.93
N LEU A 55 0.38 1.85 -17.75
CA LEU A 55 -0.97 1.45 -17.34
C LEU A 55 -2.04 2.18 -18.18
N ILE A 56 -1.88 3.48 -18.41
CA ILE A 56 -2.79 4.30 -19.23
C ILE A 56 -2.83 3.80 -20.68
N SER A 57 -1.67 3.45 -21.25
CA SER A 57 -1.57 2.97 -22.63
C SER A 57 -1.97 1.50 -22.83
N GLY A 58 -2.38 0.79 -21.77
CA GLY A 58 -2.71 -0.64 -21.85
C GLY A 58 -1.51 -1.56 -22.08
N ARG A 59 -0.27 -1.03 -22.10
CA ARG A 59 0.96 -1.86 -22.19
C ARG A 59 1.21 -2.66 -20.92
N ARG A 60 0.63 -2.23 -19.81
CA ARG A 60 0.68 -2.94 -18.53
C ARG A 60 -0.72 -3.14 -17.98
N ILE A 61 -1.01 -4.38 -17.61
CA ILE A 61 -2.32 -4.76 -17.07
C ILE A 61 -2.39 -4.47 -15.57
N LYS A 62 -1.41 -4.95 -14.79
CA LYS A 62 -1.50 -5.01 -13.33
C LYS A 62 -0.74 -3.88 -12.64
N ILE A 63 -1.35 -3.34 -11.58
CA ILE A 63 -0.68 -2.54 -10.56
C ILE A 63 0.15 -3.48 -9.68
N GLY A 64 1.47 -3.27 -9.67
CA GLY A 64 2.40 -4.16 -8.94
C GLY A 64 2.37 -4.01 -7.42
N ASN A 65 2.05 -2.82 -6.91
CA ASN A 65 1.93 -2.56 -5.48
C ASN A 65 0.45 -2.39 -5.13
N PRO A 66 -0.17 -3.27 -4.32
CA PRO A 66 -1.60 -3.19 -4.00
C PRO A 66 -2.00 -1.86 -3.33
N ALA A 67 -1.11 -1.24 -2.57
CA ALA A 67 -1.41 0.04 -1.92
C ALA A 67 -1.61 1.21 -2.89
N VAL A 68 -1.07 1.12 -4.11
CA VAL A 68 -1.36 2.10 -5.17
C VAL A 68 -2.85 2.07 -5.52
N TYR A 69 -3.45 0.87 -5.58
CA TYR A 69 -4.87 0.72 -5.86
C TYR A 69 -5.72 1.25 -4.72
N GLU A 70 -5.34 0.97 -3.47
CA GLU A 70 -6.01 1.53 -2.29
C GLU A 70 -6.00 3.06 -2.31
N ARG A 71 -4.85 3.69 -2.61
CA ARG A 71 -4.75 5.15 -2.74
C ARG A 71 -5.61 5.70 -3.87
N LEU A 72 -5.73 4.98 -4.98
CA LEU A 72 -6.63 5.36 -6.08
C LEU A 72 -8.09 5.37 -5.59
N VAL A 73 -8.52 4.32 -4.90
CA VAL A 73 -9.87 4.23 -4.33
C VAL A 73 -10.11 5.34 -3.30
N MET A 74 -9.14 5.63 -2.42
CA MET A 74 -9.24 6.74 -1.47
C MET A 74 -9.43 8.10 -2.16
N LEU A 75 -8.78 8.33 -3.30
CA LEU A 75 -8.98 9.54 -4.10
C LEU A 75 -10.36 9.56 -4.75
N GLU A 76 -10.83 8.44 -5.29
CA GLU A 76 -12.17 8.36 -5.90
C GLU A 76 -13.27 8.60 -4.85
N ASP A 77 -13.14 8.01 -3.66
CA ASP A 77 -14.10 8.17 -2.55
C ASP A 77 -14.09 9.59 -1.95
N SER A 78 -12.99 10.32 -2.10
CA SER A 78 -12.83 11.68 -1.57
C SER A 78 -13.20 12.78 -2.58
N VAL A 79 -13.70 12.43 -3.77
CA VAL A 79 -14.12 13.41 -4.79
C VAL A 79 -15.21 14.32 -4.22
N GLY A 80 -15.07 15.62 -4.46
CA GLY A 80 -15.98 16.64 -3.93
C GLY A 80 -15.61 17.17 -2.54
N ALA A 81 -14.52 16.69 -1.95
CA ALA A 81 -13.95 17.30 -0.74
C ALA A 81 -13.59 18.78 -1.00
N GLN A 82 -13.88 19.64 -0.01
CA GLN A 82 -13.61 21.08 -0.11
C GLN A 82 -12.10 21.38 -0.07
N ASP A 83 -11.33 20.62 0.71
CA ASP A 83 -9.88 20.78 0.82
C ASP A 83 -9.15 19.68 0.05
N ILE A 84 -8.91 19.96 -1.24
CA ILE A 84 -8.20 19.07 -2.16
C ILE A 84 -6.78 18.76 -1.66
N GLU A 85 -6.04 19.76 -1.18
CA GLU A 85 -4.64 19.58 -0.76
C GLU A 85 -4.53 18.74 0.53
N ALA A 86 -5.49 18.85 1.44
CA ALA A 86 -5.56 17.94 2.59
C ALA A 86 -5.81 16.49 2.16
N VAL A 87 -6.70 16.27 1.19
CA VAL A 87 -6.95 14.92 0.65
C VAL A 87 -5.71 14.35 -0.01
N LEU A 88 -5.05 15.10 -0.91
CA LEU A 88 -3.85 14.63 -1.60
C LEU A 88 -2.73 14.30 -0.61
N ARG A 89 -2.49 15.16 0.39
CA ARG A 89 -1.50 14.89 1.45
C ARG A 89 -1.86 13.67 2.30
N ARG A 90 -3.14 13.50 2.64
CA ARG A 90 -3.60 12.33 3.41
C ARG A 90 -3.39 11.04 2.63
N VAL A 91 -3.68 11.02 1.33
CA VAL A 91 -3.47 9.85 0.47
C VAL A 91 -1.98 9.57 0.27
N GLU A 92 -1.16 10.60 0.07
CA GLU A 92 0.29 10.49 -0.04
C GLU A 92 0.91 9.94 1.27
N ALA A 93 0.43 10.41 2.42
CA ALA A 93 0.84 9.96 3.74
C ALA A 93 0.25 8.60 4.16
N ALA A 94 -0.81 8.13 3.49
CA ALA A 94 -1.39 6.82 3.76
C ALA A 94 -0.34 5.76 3.44
N GLN A 95 0.22 5.15 4.49
CA GLN A 95 1.19 4.08 4.39
C GLN A 95 0.51 2.84 3.78
N PRO A 96 1.19 2.10 2.89
CA PRO A 96 0.69 0.84 2.34
C PRO A 96 0.30 -0.15 3.45
N VAL A 97 -0.85 -0.81 3.31
CA VAL A 97 -1.07 -2.08 4.01
C VAL A 97 -0.01 -3.07 3.47
N LEU A 98 0.80 -3.57 4.40
CA LEU A 98 2.04 -4.32 4.17
C LEU A 98 1.87 -5.43 3.12
N SER A 99 2.56 -5.31 1.98
CA SER A 99 2.69 -6.41 1.02
C SER A 99 3.87 -7.32 1.41
N THR A 100 3.69 -8.63 1.26
CA THR A 100 4.64 -9.68 1.67
C THR A 100 6.04 -9.54 1.06
N THR A 101 6.18 -8.81 -0.06
CA THR A 101 7.48 -8.50 -0.68
C THR A 101 8.26 -7.41 0.06
N GLN A 102 7.59 -6.40 0.64
CA GLN A 102 8.24 -5.31 1.36
C GLN A 102 8.67 -5.71 2.79
N ILE A 103 8.06 -6.77 3.35
CA ILE A 103 8.57 -7.41 4.58
C ILE A 103 10.01 -7.91 4.36
N ARG A 104 10.37 -8.41 3.17
CA ARG A 104 11.74 -8.88 2.91
C ARG A 104 12.77 -7.76 2.72
N THR A 105 12.36 -6.58 2.23
CA THR A 105 13.27 -5.44 1.98
C THR A 105 13.30 -4.43 3.13
N GLY A 106 12.22 -4.25 3.89
CA GLY A 106 12.19 -3.40 5.09
C GLY A 106 13.04 -3.93 6.24
N ILE A 107 13.30 -5.25 6.27
CA ILE A 107 14.25 -5.88 7.21
C ILE A 107 15.71 -5.51 6.87
N SER A 108 16.00 -5.02 5.65
CA SER A 108 17.39 -4.79 5.20
C SER A 108 17.97 -3.40 5.48
N THR A 109 17.19 -2.44 6.02
CA THR A 109 17.75 -1.15 6.45
C THR A 109 17.00 -0.61 7.68
N GLU A 110 17.54 -0.95 8.86
CA GLU A 110 17.35 -0.23 10.15
C GLU A 110 15.92 -0.09 10.74
N THR A 111 15.00 -1.02 10.47
CA THR A 111 13.83 -1.18 11.36
C THR A 111 14.05 -2.38 12.28
N ASP A 112 14.23 -2.11 13.56
CA ASP A 112 14.22 -3.14 14.60
C ASP A 112 12.83 -3.79 14.63
N ALA A 113 12.75 -5.03 14.14
CA ALA A 113 11.50 -5.79 14.05
C ALA A 113 10.77 -5.88 15.40
N VAL A 114 11.52 -5.86 16.51
CA VAL A 114 10.99 -5.85 17.87
C VAL A 114 10.22 -4.55 18.13
N THR A 115 10.83 -3.40 17.81
CA THR A 115 10.21 -2.09 17.97
C THR A 115 8.95 -1.93 17.12
N ALA A 116 8.99 -2.40 15.87
CA ALA A 116 7.84 -2.35 14.96
C ALA A 116 6.65 -3.17 15.50
N LEU A 117 6.91 -4.39 15.97
CA LEU A 117 5.88 -5.26 16.56
C LEU A 117 5.30 -4.67 17.85
N ALA A 118 6.15 -4.13 18.73
CA ALA A 118 5.73 -3.53 20.00
C ALA A 118 4.79 -2.32 19.82
N THR A 119 4.96 -1.58 18.71
CA THR A 119 4.18 -0.36 18.41
C THR A 119 2.81 -0.67 17.82
N VAL A 120 2.72 -1.70 16.98
CA VAL A 120 1.51 -1.98 16.18
C VAL A 120 0.61 -3.02 16.84
N VAL A 121 1.18 -3.96 17.62
CA VAL A 121 0.46 -5.09 18.18
C VAL A 121 0.23 -4.90 19.69
N PRO A 122 -1.01 -4.97 20.19
CA PRO A 122 -1.27 -4.92 21.63
C PRO A 122 -0.57 -6.06 22.38
N SER A 123 -0.03 -5.76 23.57
CA SER A 123 0.69 -6.74 24.41
C SER A 123 -0.08 -8.04 24.66
N GLY A 124 -1.39 -7.97 24.89
CA GLY A 124 -2.23 -9.15 25.10
C GLY A 124 -2.43 -10.03 23.85
N GLU A 125 -2.21 -9.48 22.65
CA GLU A 125 -2.22 -10.25 21.40
C GLU A 125 -0.86 -10.95 21.18
N LEU A 126 0.25 -10.28 21.51
CA LEU A 126 1.59 -10.87 21.50
C LEU A 126 1.70 -12.05 22.48
N GLU A 127 1.15 -11.91 23.69
CA GLU A 127 1.13 -12.97 24.70
C GLU A 127 0.36 -14.22 24.21
N ARG A 128 -0.82 -14.02 23.60
CA ARG A 128 -1.60 -15.13 23.01
C ARG A 128 -0.86 -15.80 21.86
N ALA A 129 -0.15 -15.03 21.04
CA ALA A 129 0.66 -15.58 19.96
C ALA A 129 1.80 -16.46 20.49
N LEU A 130 2.46 -16.03 21.57
CA LEU A 130 3.49 -16.83 22.25
C LEU A 130 2.94 -18.16 22.79
N ILE A 131 1.73 -18.14 23.37
CA ILE A 131 1.05 -19.35 23.85
C ILE A 131 0.73 -20.30 22.68
N MET A 132 0.28 -19.77 21.55
CA MET A 132 -0.09 -20.58 20.38
C MET A 132 1.11 -21.18 19.63
N LEU A 133 2.28 -20.52 19.63
CA LEU A 133 3.47 -20.96 18.91
C LEU A 133 4.11 -22.23 19.49
N GLY A 134 3.96 -22.45 20.80
CA GLY A 134 4.57 -23.59 21.48
C GLY A 134 6.11 -23.62 21.35
N GLU A 135 6.71 -24.80 21.60
CA GLU A 135 8.17 -24.95 21.67
C GLU A 135 8.87 -25.08 20.30
N HIS A 136 8.10 -25.17 19.21
CA HIS A 136 8.64 -25.55 17.90
C HIS A 136 9.29 -24.39 17.13
N THR A 137 9.19 -23.15 17.61
CA THR A 137 9.74 -21.95 16.92
C THR A 137 10.50 -21.03 17.88
N PRO A 138 11.60 -21.46 18.51
CA PRO A 138 12.26 -20.75 19.61
C PRO A 138 12.75 -19.35 19.24
N VAL A 139 13.21 -19.16 17.99
CA VAL A 139 13.70 -17.86 17.51
C VAL A 139 12.56 -16.85 17.35
N LEU A 140 11.43 -17.27 16.78
CA LEU A 140 10.26 -16.40 16.62
C LEU A 140 9.64 -16.05 17.97
N SER A 141 9.53 -17.04 18.87
CA SER A 141 9.07 -16.82 20.24
C SER A 141 9.98 -15.83 20.99
N LYS A 142 11.29 -15.87 20.75
CA LYS A 142 12.22 -14.90 21.35
C LYS A 142 11.97 -13.47 20.85
N VAL A 143 11.77 -13.28 19.55
CA VAL A 143 11.50 -11.96 18.96
C VAL A 143 10.16 -11.39 19.46
N LEU A 144 9.12 -12.22 19.54
CA LEU A 144 7.81 -11.80 20.05
C LEU A 144 7.84 -11.47 21.55
N SER A 145 8.58 -12.25 22.35
CA SER A 145 8.80 -11.95 23.77
C SER A 145 9.52 -10.60 23.96
N MET A 146 10.53 -10.31 23.14
CA MET A 146 11.20 -9.00 23.19
C MET A 146 10.25 -7.84 22.82
N ALA A 147 9.35 -8.06 21.87
CA ALA A 147 8.38 -7.05 21.44
C ALA A 147 7.31 -6.82 22.51
N GLU A 148 6.85 -7.90 23.15
CA GLU A 148 5.90 -7.83 24.25
C GLU A 148 6.47 -7.07 25.46
N ASP A 149 7.70 -7.39 25.86
CA ASP A 149 8.41 -6.71 26.96
C ASP A 149 8.55 -5.21 26.69
N MET A 150 8.87 -4.84 25.45
CA MET A 150 8.98 -3.44 25.04
C MET A 150 7.63 -2.74 25.07
N SER A 151 6.57 -3.37 24.53
CA SER A 151 5.21 -2.82 24.52
C SER A 151 4.67 -2.58 25.93
N ARG A 152 4.96 -3.49 26.87
CA ARG A 152 4.61 -3.33 28.30
C ARG A 152 5.33 -2.13 28.92
N ARG A 153 6.65 -1.99 28.71
CA ARG A 153 7.43 -0.85 29.22
C ARG A 153 6.95 0.51 28.70
N THR A 154 6.55 0.58 27.44
CA THR A 154 6.01 1.82 26.86
C THR A 154 4.67 2.19 27.49
N ARG A 155 3.81 1.20 27.80
CA ARG A 155 2.54 1.43 28.50
C ARG A 155 2.75 1.92 29.94
N ASP A 156 3.64 1.26 30.68
CA ASP A 156 3.95 1.61 32.08
C ASP A 156 4.57 3.01 32.23
N ALA A 157 5.13 3.57 31.15
CA ALA A 157 5.67 4.93 31.12
C ALA A 157 4.63 6.02 30.77
N GLN A 158 3.42 5.63 30.34
CA GLN A 158 2.34 6.54 29.97
C GLN A 158 1.22 6.66 31.02
N ASP A 159 1.20 5.76 32.00
CA ASP A 159 0.38 5.84 33.23
C ASP A 159 1.11 6.61 34.35
#